data_AF-A0A7C6Y555-F1
#
_entry.id   AF-A0A7C6Y555-F1
#
_cell.length_a   1.000
_cell.length_b   1.000
_cell.length_c   1.000
_cell.angle_alpha   90.00
_cell.angle_beta   90.00
_cell.angle_gamma   90.00
#
_symmetry.space_group_name_H-M   'P 1'
#
loop_
_entity.id
_entity.type
_entity.pdbx_description
1 polymer ?
#
loop_
_entity_poly.entity_id
_entity_poly.type
_entity_poly.pdbx_seq_one_letter_code
_entity_poly.pdbx_strand_id
1 'polypeptide(L)'
;MAIKKKDQVQKNKLLEILSTEYKGESLILGILATITAGLAIMIIGNVQGFHIPESFPVLGGSPNDMIFAWTVLVIALLGLALVVYPFFLPAFPELRKISWAGWSEFLDNAARVIIFVLIVTAFVSSVDIIILRFLEGLL
;
A
#
# COMPACT_ATOMS: atom_id res chain seq x y z
N MET A 1 2.44 57.41 3.18
CA MET A 1 3.61 56.50 3.20
C MET A 1 3.19 55.15 3.77
N ALA A 2 3.40 54.09 2.97
CA ALA A 2 3.49 52.67 3.28
C ALA A 2 2.52 52.04 4.31
N ILE A 3 1.44 51.45 3.79
CA ILE A 3 0.79 50.29 4.41
C ILE A 3 1.79 49.13 4.30
N LYS A 4 2.41 48.74 5.42
CA LYS A 4 3.26 47.54 5.47
C LYS A 4 2.40 46.30 5.21
N LYS A 5 2.43 45.79 3.97
CA LYS A 5 2.07 44.40 3.66
C LYS A 5 3.01 43.51 4.47
N LYS A 6 2.48 42.85 5.50
CA LYS A 6 3.20 41.80 6.20
C LYS A 6 3.08 40.56 5.31
N ASP A 7 4.19 40.18 4.67
CA ASP A 7 4.27 38.97 3.87
C ASP A 7 3.78 37.78 4.69
N GLN A 8 2.59 37.29 4.35
CA GLN A 8 2.13 36.00 4.81
C GLN A 8 2.99 34.97 4.09
N VAL A 9 4.10 34.60 4.74
CA VAL A 9 4.89 33.44 4.38
C VAL A 9 3.92 32.28 4.19
N GLN A 10 3.77 31.81 2.94
CA GLN A 10 2.99 30.63 2.60
C GLN A 10 3.62 29.44 3.33
N LYS A 11 3.19 29.21 4.58
CA LYS A 11 3.51 27.97 5.27
C LYS A 11 2.89 26.83 4.48
N ASN A 12 3.69 25.82 4.18
CA ASN A 12 3.28 24.63 3.46
C ASN A 12 2.05 24.04 4.16
N LYS A 13 0.85 24.17 3.57
CA LYS A 13 -0.41 23.72 4.17
C LYS A 13 -0.36 22.26 4.61
N LEU A 14 0.43 21.44 3.90
CA LEU A 14 0.70 20.05 4.25
C LEU A 14 1.40 19.91 5.61
N LEU A 15 2.37 20.76 5.93
CA LEU A 15 3.08 20.72 7.22
C LEU A 15 2.21 21.19 8.38
N GLU A 16 1.32 22.15 8.10
CA GLU A 16 0.35 22.62 9.08
C GLU A 16 -0.68 21.54 9.41
N ILE A 17 -1.25 20.88 8.39
CA ILE A 17 -2.18 19.75 8.53
C ILE A 17 -1.50 18.57 9.24
N LEU A 18 -0.27 18.21 8.85
CA LEU A 18 0.52 17.15 9.48
C LEU A 18 0.93 17.45 10.93
N SER A 19 0.92 18.71 11.36
CA SER A 19 1.30 19.09 12.74
C SER A 19 0.12 19.41 13.65
N THR A 20 -1.02 19.86 13.10
CA THR A 20 -2.20 20.26 13.89
C THR A 20 -3.27 19.18 13.93
N GLU A 21 -3.43 18.38 12.89
CA GLU A 21 -4.50 17.38 12.78
C GLU A 21 -4.00 15.96 13.05
N TYR A 22 -2.72 15.69 12.75
CA TYR A 22 -2.07 14.42 12.99
C TYR A 22 -1.00 14.59 14.05
N LYS A 23 -1.21 14.06 15.27
CA LYS A 23 -0.14 13.99 16.26
C LYS A 23 1.03 13.23 15.62
N GLY A 24 2.19 13.86 15.44
CA GLY A 24 3.39 13.20 14.90
C GLY A 24 3.75 11.90 15.64
N GLU A 25 3.33 11.81 16.91
CA GLU A 25 3.36 10.60 17.74
C GLU A 25 2.65 9.41 17.09
N SER A 26 1.46 9.62 16.49
CA SER A 26 0.69 8.59 15.78
C SER A 26 1.45 8.08 14.55
N LEU A 27 2.10 8.97 13.82
CA LEU A 27 2.83 8.63 12.61
C LEU A 27 4.09 7.78 12.94
N ILE A 28 4.82 8.16 13.99
CA ILE A 28 5.95 7.38 14.51
C ILE A 28 5.48 6.00 14.99
N LEU A 29 4.36 5.94 15.72
CA LEU A 29 3.76 4.68 16.17
C LEU A 29 3.35 3.80 14.98
N GLY A 30 2.83 4.39 13.89
CA GLY A 30 2.48 3.66 12.67
C GLY A 30 3.69 3.02 11.99
N ILE A 31 4.80 3.76 11.89
CA ILE A 31 6.05 3.24 11.34
C ILE A 31 6.57 2.09 12.22
N LEU A 32 6.60 2.29 13.53
CA LEU A 32 7.05 1.26 14.47
C LEU A 32 6.16 0.01 14.42
N ALA A 33 4.84 0.18 14.37
CA ALA A 33 3.88 -0.91 14.22
C ALA A 33 4.08 -1.67 12.90
N THR A 34 4.38 -0.96 11.81
CA THR A 34 4.64 -1.57 10.49
C THR A 34 5.91 -2.41 10.50
N ILE A 35 7.01 -1.89 11.05
CA ILE A 35 8.27 -2.64 11.20
C ILE A 35 8.06 -3.87 12.10
N THR A 36 7.36 -3.68 13.22
CA THR A 36 7.07 -4.75 14.18
C THR A 36 6.22 -5.86 13.57
N ALA A 37 5.18 -5.50 12.81
CA ALA A 37 4.37 -6.47 12.07
C ALA A 37 5.20 -7.22 11.02
N GLY A 38 6.08 -6.52 10.29
CA GLY A 38 7.00 -7.13 9.34
C GLY A 38 7.92 -8.16 9.99
N LEU A 39 8.56 -7.81 11.11
CA LEU A 39 9.41 -8.73 11.88
C LEU A 39 8.62 -9.95 12.38
N ALA A 40 7.40 -9.74 12.89
CA ALA A 40 6.56 -10.83 13.35
C ALA A 40 6.19 -11.80 12.20
N ILE A 41 5.86 -11.28 11.02
CA ILE A 41 5.57 -12.10 9.83
C ILE A 41 6.81 -12.88 9.39
N MET A 42 8.01 -12.28 9.44
CA MET A 42 9.25 -12.97 9.07
C MET A 42 9.57 -14.14 10.01
N ILE A 43 9.30 -13.98 11.31
CA ILE A 43 9.44 -15.06 12.30
C ILE A 43 8.40 -16.16 12.04
N ILE A 44 7.12 -15.79 11.83
CA ILE A 44 6.05 -16.75 11.53
C ILE A 44 6.31 -17.51 10.23
N GLY A 45 6.81 -16.82 9.20
CA GLY A 45 7.13 -17.37 7.89
C GLY A 45 8.42 -18.20 7.84
N ASN A 46 9.12 -18.35 8.97
CA ASN A 46 10.38 -19.09 9.08
C ASN A 46 11.42 -18.67 8.01
N VAL A 47 11.55 -17.36 7.81
CA VAL A 47 12.52 -16.80 6.85
C VAL A 47 13.93 -17.04 7.39
N GLN A 48 14.85 -17.48 6.52
CA GLN A 48 16.23 -17.78 6.91
C GLN A 48 16.88 -16.60 7.64
N GLY A 49 17.39 -16.86 8.85
CA GLY A 49 18.02 -15.85 9.71
C GLY A 49 17.07 -15.05 10.62
N PHE A 50 15.75 -15.20 10.49
CA PHE A 50 14.75 -14.51 11.30
C PHE A 50 14.01 -15.50 12.22
N HIS A 51 14.75 -16.14 13.12
CA HIS A 51 14.21 -17.00 14.18
C HIS A 51 14.76 -16.56 15.54
N ILE A 52 13.99 -16.84 16.60
CA ILE A 52 14.44 -16.59 17.96
C ILE A 52 15.36 -17.76 18.36
N PRO A 53 16.62 -17.51 18.75
CA PRO A 53 17.53 -18.57 19.15
C PRO A 53 16.95 -19.40 20.31
N GLU A 54 17.14 -20.72 20.30
CA GLU A 54 16.68 -21.60 21.39
C GLU A 54 17.28 -21.24 22.75
N SER A 55 18.47 -20.64 22.76
CA SER A 55 19.13 -20.16 23.97
C SER A 55 18.49 -18.89 24.56
N PHE A 56 17.51 -18.29 23.88
CA PHE A 56 16.87 -17.07 24.34
C PHE A 56 15.91 -17.35 25.51
N PRO A 57 16.04 -16.67 26.65
CA PRO A 57 15.18 -16.92 27.81
C PRO A 57 13.70 -16.73 27.48
N VAL A 58 12.85 -17.67 27.90
CA VAL A 58 11.37 -17.64 27.81
C VAL A 58 10.80 -17.75 26.39
N LEU A 59 11.42 -17.13 25.39
CA LEU A 59 10.95 -17.06 24.00
C LEU A 59 11.68 -18.00 23.04
N GLY A 60 12.77 -18.63 23.49
CA GLY A 60 13.56 -19.54 22.68
C GLY A 60 12.86 -20.87 22.45
N GLY A 61 12.84 -21.30 21.19
CA GLY A 61 12.34 -22.61 20.77
C GLY A 61 10.82 -22.66 20.54
N SER A 62 10.44 -23.57 19.66
CA SER A 62 9.03 -23.87 19.37
C SER A 62 8.39 -24.62 20.55
N PRO A 63 7.19 -24.23 21.02
CA PRO A 63 6.23 -23.33 20.35
C PRO A 63 6.23 -21.88 20.86
N ASN A 64 7.10 -21.53 21.81
CA ASN A 64 7.04 -20.24 22.51
C ASN A 64 7.42 -19.06 21.60
N ASP A 65 8.34 -19.28 20.67
CA ASP A 65 8.72 -18.33 19.63
C ASP A 65 7.54 -17.93 18.73
N MET A 66 6.73 -18.91 18.31
CA MET A 66 5.54 -18.71 17.49
C MET A 66 4.46 -17.97 18.26
N ILE A 67 4.20 -18.34 19.52
CA ILE A 67 3.21 -17.67 20.37
C ILE A 67 3.59 -16.19 20.53
N PHE A 68 4.87 -15.90 20.76
CA PHE A 68 5.37 -14.54 20.84
C PHE A 68 5.16 -13.78 19.53
N ALA A 69 5.57 -14.34 18.39
CA ALA A 69 5.44 -13.69 17.10
C ALA A 69 3.98 -13.36 16.75
N TRP A 70 3.06 -14.29 16.99
CA TRP A 70 1.62 -14.05 16.82
C TRP A 70 1.08 -12.97 17.76
N THR A 71 1.51 -12.98 19.02
CA THR A 71 1.10 -11.95 20.00
C THR A 71 1.57 -10.56 19.57
N VAL A 72 2.84 -10.46 19.18
CA VAL A 72 3.43 -9.21 18.68
C VAL A 72 2.74 -8.74 17.41
N LEU A 73 2.41 -9.65 16.49
CA LEU A 73 1.67 -9.32 15.26
C LEU A 73 0.29 -8.73 15.58
N VAL A 74 -0.47 -9.35 16.48
CA VAL A 74 -1.81 -8.85 16.87
C VAL A 74 -1.70 -7.46 17.48
N ILE A 75 -0.76 -7.23 18.39
CA ILE A 75 -0.55 -5.91 19.01
C ILE A 75 -0.14 -4.89 17.96
N ALA A 76 0.76 -5.24 17.04
CA ALA A 76 1.19 -4.37 15.95
C ALA A 76 0.02 -4.01 15.01
N LEU A 77 -0.84 -4.97 14.66
CA LEU A 77 -2.03 -4.72 13.85
C LEU A 77 -3.03 -3.81 14.55
N LEU A 78 -3.26 -4.00 15.86
CA LEU A 78 -4.12 -3.11 16.65
C LEU A 78 -3.54 -1.69 16.71
N GLY A 79 -2.23 -1.55 16.93
CA GLY A 79 -1.55 -0.26 16.91
C GLY A 79 -1.64 0.42 15.55
N LEU A 80 -1.42 -0.32 14.46
CA LEU A 80 -1.54 0.17 13.10
C LEU A 80 -2.97 0.62 12.81
N ALA A 81 -3.98 -0.18 13.19
CA ALA A 81 -5.38 0.18 13.04
C ALA A 81 -5.73 1.48 13.79
N LEU A 82 -5.25 1.66 15.03
CA LEU A 82 -5.47 2.88 15.81
C LEU A 82 -4.85 4.12 15.15
N VAL A 83 -3.65 3.97 14.59
CA VAL A 83 -2.94 5.06 13.89
C VAL A 83 -3.65 5.42 12.59
N VAL A 84 -4.10 4.40 11.85
CA VAL A 84 -4.66 4.54 10.51
C VAL A 84 -6.14 4.95 10.52
N TYR A 85 -6.90 4.56 11.54
CA TYR A 85 -8.31 4.91 11.73
C TYR A 85 -8.64 6.41 11.54
N PRO A 86 -7.93 7.37 12.18
CA PRO A 86 -8.22 8.80 12.02
C PRO A 86 -7.97 9.32 10.60
N PHE A 87 -7.19 8.63 9.76
CA PHE A 87 -7.01 9.01 8.35
C PHE A 87 -8.19 8.57 7.48
N PHE A 88 -8.74 7.38 7.75
CA PHE A 88 -9.86 6.85 6.98
C PHE A 88 -11.20 7.51 7.34
N LEU A 89 -11.40 7.88 8.62
CA LEU A 89 -12.64 8.52 9.08
C LEU A 89 -13.04 9.77 8.26
N PRO A 90 -12.15 10.75 7.98
CA PRO A 90 -12.45 11.87 7.10
C PRO A 90 -12.47 11.51 5.60
N ALA A 91 -11.77 10.45 5.19
CA ALA A 91 -11.77 10.00 3.78
C ALA A 91 -13.11 9.36 3.36
N PHE A 92 -13.80 8.65 4.26
CA PHE A 92 -15.10 8.03 3.96
C PHE A 92 -16.17 8.99 3.40
N PRO A 93 -16.46 10.15 4.00
CA PRO A 93 -17.40 11.11 3.44
C PRO A 93 -16.91 11.72 2.13
N GLU A 94 -15.60 11.80 1.88
CA GLU A 94 -15.06 12.24 0.59
C GLU A 94 -15.27 11.20 -0.51
N LEU A 95 -15.06 9.91 -0.23
CA LEU A 95 -15.35 8.81 -1.17
C LEU A 95 -16.83 8.79 -1.59
N ARG A 96 -17.74 9.22 -0.72
CA ARG A 96 -19.17 9.36 -1.02
C ARG A 96 -19.49 10.53 -1.94
N LYS A 97 -18.61 11.53 -2.03
CA LYS A 97 -18.77 12.67 -2.97
C LYS A 97 -18.31 12.33 -4.38
N ILE A 98 -17.57 11.22 -4.56
CA ILE A 98 -17.15 10.75 -5.87
C ILE A 98 -18.39 10.34 -6.65
N SER A 99 -18.60 10.95 -7.81
CA SER A 99 -19.61 10.51 -8.78
C SER A 99 -19.11 9.24 -9.46
N TRP A 100 -19.47 8.09 -8.89
CA TRP A 100 -19.13 6.79 -9.46
C TRP A 100 -19.84 6.61 -10.80
N ALA A 101 -19.13 6.05 -11.78
CA ALA A 101 -19.73 5.67 -13.06
C ALA A 101 -20.91 4.74 -12.81
N GLY A 102 -22.02 4.99 -13.50
CA GLY A 102 -23.17 4.09 -13.46
C GLY A 102 -22.81 2.72 -14.07
N TRP A 103 -23.62 1.70 -13.77
CA TRP A 103 -23.40 0.35 -14.30
C TRP A 103 -23.31 0.31 -15.84
N SER A 104 -24.13 1.11 -16.52
CA SER A 104 -24.11 1.23 -17.99
C SER A 104 -22.83 1.87 -18.52
N GLU A 105 -22.38 2.96 -17.89
CA GLU A 105 -21.15 3.66 -18.26
C GLU A 105 -19.92 2.80 -17.98
N PHE A 106 -19.91 2.07 -16.86
CA PHE A 106 -18.88 1.10 -16.55
C PHE A 106 -18.80 0.02 -17.64
N LEU A 107 -19.94 -0.55 -18.06
CA LEU A 107 -19.97 -1.60 -19.05
C LEU A 107 -19.54 -1.11 -20.45
N ASP A 108 -19.93 0.11 -20.85
CA ASP A 108 -19.49 0.70 -22.13
C ASP A 108 -17.97 0.90 -22.15
N ASN A 109 -17.42 1.47 -21.07
CA ASN A 109 -15.98 1.68 -20.95
C ASN A 109 -15.21 0.36 -20.89
N ALA A 110 -15.69 -0.61 -20.11
CA ALA A 110 -15.06 -1.93 -20.01
C ALA A 110 -15.06 -2.66 -21.36
N ALA A 111 -16.18 -2.65 -22.09
CA ALA A 111 -16.28 -3.26 -23.41
C ALA A 111 -15.30 -2.59 -24.40
N ARG A 112 -15.21 -1.26 -24.39
CA ARG A 112 -14.28 -0.51 -25.25
C ARG A 112 -12.82 -0.88 -24.97
N VAL A 113 -12.44 -0.99 -23.69
CA VAL A 113 -11.08 -1.41 -23.30
C VAL A 113 -10.81 -2.85 -23.75
N ILE A 114 -11.76 -3.77 -23.54
CA ILE A 114 -11.60 -5.18 -23.95
C ILE A 114 -11.42 -5.27 -25.47
N ILE A 115 -12.25 -4.58 -26.25
CA ILE A 115 -12.15 -4.57 -27.72
C ILE A 115 -10.79 -4.00 -28.16
N PHE A 116 -10.36 -2.90 -27.54
CA PHE A 116 -9.04 -2.31 -27.82
C PHE A 116 -7.90 -3.30 -27.54
N VAL A 117 -7.91 -3.95 -26.37
CA VAL A 117 -6.91 -4.95 -26.00
C VAL A 117 -6.91 -6.12 -26.97
N LEU A 118 -8.08 -6.60 -27.40
CA LEU A 118 -8.18 -7.68 -28.38
C LEU A 118 -7.60 -7.28 -29.73
N ILE A 119 -7.88 -6.07 -30.22
CA ILE A 119 -7.33 -5.57 -31.49
C ILE A 119 -5.80 -5.48 -31.42
N VAL A 120 -5.27 -4.88 -30.35
CA VAL A 120 -3.81 -4.75 -30.17
C VAL A 120 -3.15 -6.11 -30.05
N THR A 121 -3.74 -7.02 -29.28
CA THR A 121 -3.23 -8.39 -29.10
C THR A 121 -3.23 -9.14 -30.43
N ALA A 122 -4.30 -9.05 -31.22
CA ALA A 122 -4.40 -9.69 -32.53
C ALA A 122 -3.37 -9.11 -33.51
N PHE A 123 -3.17 -7.80 -33.50
CA PHE A 123 -2.16 -7.13 -34.32
C PHE A 123 -0.76 -7.61 -33.98
N VAL A 124 -0.36 -7.55 -32.70
CA VAL A 124 0.96 -8.00 -32.23
C VAL A 124 1.17 -9.48 -32.56
N SER A 125 0.19 -10.33 -32.25
CA SER A 125 0.25 -11.77 -32.56
C SER A 125 0.39 -12.04 -34.05
N SER A 126 -0.27 -11.25 -34.90
CA SER A 126 -0.16 -11.39 -36.36
C SER A 126 1.24 -11.03 -36.85
N VAL A 127 1.83 -9.96 -36.32
CA VAL A 127 3.20 -9.56 -36.64
C VAL A 127 4.17 -10.65 -36.20
N ASP A 128 4.03 -11.19 -34.99
CA ASP A 128 4.87 -12.26 -34.49
C ASP A 128 4.81 -13.51 -35.38
N ILE A 129 3.61 -13.93 -35.81
CA ILE A 129 3.43 -15.07 -36.72
C ILE A 129 4.12 -14.82 -38.06
N ILE A 130 3.99 -13.61 -38.63
CA ILE A 130 4.62 -13.25 -39.91
C ILE A 130 6.15 -13.31 -39.78
N ILE A 131 6.70 -12.73 -38.71
CA ILE A 131 8.15 -12.72 -38.46
C ILE A 131 8.67 -14.15 -38.29
N LEU A 132 8.00 -14.97 -37.49
CA LEU A 132 8.40 -16.37 -37.26
C LEU A 132 8.41 -17.17 -38.56
N ARG A 133 7.35 -17.07 -39.38
CA ARG A 133 7.30 -17.76 -40.68
C ARG A 133 8.37 -17.27 -41.66
N PHE A 134 8.68 -15.98 -41.64
CA PHE A 134 9.73 -15.43 -42.49
C PHE A 134 11.12 -15.92 -42.06
N LEU A 135 11.38 -16.02 -40.75
CA LEU A 135 12.63 -16.58 -40.22
C LEU A 135 12.76 -18.08 -40.53
N GLU A 136 11.68 -18.86 -40.35
CA GLU A 136 11.65 -20.28 -40.66
C GLU A 136 11.87 -20.57 -42.15
N GLY A 137 11.36 -19.72 -43.04
CA GLY A 137 11.59 -19.85 -44.49
C GLY A 137 12.97 -19.41 -44.98
N LEU A 138 13.76 -18.76 -44.12
CA LEU A 138 15.11 -18.25 -44.43
C LEU A 138 16.22 -19.17 -43.91
N LEU A 139 15.93 -20.02 -42.91
CA LEU A 139 16.78 -21.11 -42.41
C LEU A 139 16.60 -22.39 -43.23
#